data_AF-A0A7W8JTQ7-F1
#
_entry.id   AF-A0A7W8JTQ7-F1
#
_cell.length_a   1.000
_cell.length_b   1.000
_cell.length_c   1.000
_cell.angle_alpha   90.00
_cell.angle_beta   90.00
_cell.angle_gamma   90.00
#
_symmetry.space_group_name_H-M   'P 1'
#
loop_
_entity.id
_entity.type
_entity.pdbx_description
1 polymer ?
#
loop_
_entity_poly.entity_id
_entity_poly.type
_entity_poly.pdbx_seq_one_letter_code
_entity_poly.pdbx_strand_id
1 'polypeptide(L)'
;MKLSEALEVFLLDHRARGSRPRTLEWHRYTLNYLLKPLLEADADASSLSVFTVSQALAKDLKPNTLFNYERSLRAFCSWLVGWRNCPAIRSKEESGSSRCFSLSAA
;
A
#
# COMPACT_ATOMS: atom_id res chain seq x y z
N MET A 1 -3.14 10.25 -3.96
CA MET A 1 -2.60 9.07 -4.69
C MET A 1 -3.71 8.05 -4.67
N LYS A 2 -4.11 7.60 -5.86
CA LYS A 2 -5.20 6.64 -6.01
C LYS A 2 -4.79 5.29 -5.44
N LEU A 3 -5.77 4.51 -4.98
CA LEU A 3 -5.51 3.19 -4.41
C LEU A 3 -4.91 2.24 -5.46
N SER A 4 -5.34 2.33 -6.71
CA SER A 4 -4.80 1.59 -7.85
C SER A 4 -3.32 1.91 -8.10
N GLU A 5 -2.96 3.19 -8.10
CA GLU A 5 -1.56 3.65 -8.21
C GLU A 5 -0.73 3.14 -7.03
N ALA A 6 -1.25 3.26 -5.81
CA ALA A 6 -0.58 2.80 -4.60
C ALA A 6 -0.26 1.29 -4.67
N LEU A 7 -1.19 0.49 -5.17
CA LEU A 7 -1.01 -0.95 -5.35
C LEU A 7 0.11 -1.25 -6.36
N GLU A 8 0.16 -0.56 -7.49
CA GLU A 8 1.22 -0.77 -8.48
C GLU A 8 2.60 -0.34 -7.95
N VAL A 9 2.69 0.80 -7.26
CA VAL A 9 3.95 1.23 -6.63
C VAL A 9 4.40 0.24 -5.55
N PHE A 10 3.46 -0.29 -4.75
CA PHE A 10 3.75 -1.35 -3.80
C PHE A 10 4.36 -2.58 -4.48
N LEU A 11 3.78 -3.07 -5.58
CA LEU A 11 4.29 -4.23 -6.30
C LEU A 11 5.68 -3.96 -6.92
N LEU A 12 5.91 -2.74 -7.43
CA LEU A 12 7.21 -2.33 -7.94
C LEU A 12 8.28 -2.29 -6.85
N ASP A 13 7.98 -1.72 -5.68
CA ASP A 13 8.89 -1.69 -4.53
C ASP A 13 9.20 -3.12 -4.05
N HIS A 14 8.18 -3.97 -3.92
CA HIS A 14 8.33 -5.36 -3.52
C HIS A 14 9.19 -6.17 -4.51
N ARG A 15 9.06 -5.88 -5.82
CA ARG A 15 9.92 -6.42 -6.88
C ARG A 15 11.36 -5.94 -6.76
N ALA A 16 11.57 -4.64 -6.52
CA ALA A 16 12.89 -4.05 -6.33
C ALA A 16 13.64 -4.66 -5.13
N ARG A 17 12.91 -5.07 -4.08
CA ARG A 17 13.45 -5.80 -2.93
C ARG A 17 13.79 -7.28 -3.21
N GLY A 18 13.62 -7.75 -4.45
CA GLY A 18 13.98 -9.11 -4.85
C GLY A 18 12.88 -10.16 -4.65
N SER A 19 11.61 -9.75 -4.54
CA SER A 19 10.52 -10.71 -4.39
C SER A 19 10.30 -11.54 -5.66
N ARG A 20 9.99 -12.82 -5.46
CA ARG A 20 9.71 -13.76 -6.55
C ARG A 20 8.44 -13.34 -7.32
N PRO A 21 8.37 -13.57 -8.65
CA PRO A 21 7.19 -13.23 -9.45
C PRO A 21 5.88 -13.79 -8.87
N ARG A 22 5.89 -15.06 -8.43
CA ARG A 22 4.73 -15.71 -7.81
C ARG A 22 4.22 -14.99 -6.55
N THR A 23 5.12 -14.39 -5.78
CA THR A 23 4.75 -13.60 -4.58
C THR A 23 4.05 -12.31 -4.99
N LEU A 24 4.53 -11.65 -6.05
CA LEU A 24 3.90 -10.44 -6.59
C LEU A 24 2.52 -10.72 -7.16
N GLU A 25 2.37 -11.82 -7.92
CA GLU A 25 1.09 -12.29 -8.43
C GLU A 25 0.11 -12.57 -7.29
N TRP A 26 0.57 -13.24 -6.23
CA TRP A 26 -0.24 -13.51 -5.06
C TRP A 26 -0.72 -12.23 -4.38
N HIS A 27 0.17 -11.26 -4.17
CA HIS A 27 -0.19 -9.96 -3.61
C HIS A 27 -1.19 -9.23 -4.51
N ARG A 28 -0.94 -9.17 -5.81
CA ARG A 28 -1.84 -8.52 -6.78
C ARG A 28 -3.23 -9.14 -6.72
N TYR A 29 -3.33 -10.47 -6.84
CA TYR A 29 -4.61 -11.18 -6.79
C TYR A 29 -5.35 -10.91 -5.48
N THR A 30 -4.67 -11.10 -4.35
CA THR A 30 -5.28 -10.98 -3.01
C THR A 30 -5.76 -9.56 -2.74
N LEU A 31 -4.93 -8.55 -3.04
CA LEU A 31 -5.29 -7.15 -2.80
C LEU A 31 -6.40 -6.69 -3.74
N ASN A 32 -6.39 -7.10 -5.01
CA ASN A 32 -7.50 -6.81 -5.92
C ASN A 32 -8.80 -7.44 -5.44
N TYR A 33 -8.76 -8.68 -4.93
CA TYR A 33 -9.94 -9.35 -4.39
C TYR A 33 -10.50 -8.65 -3.13
N LEU A 34 -9.62 -8.35 -2.16
CA LEU A 34 -10.02 -7.75 -0.88
C LEU A 34 -10.49 -6.31 -1.03
N LEU A 35 -9.82 -5.53 -1.87
CA LEU A 35 -10.04 -4.09 -2.02
C LEU A 35 -10.89 -3.72 -3.23
N LYS A 36 -11.47 -4.72 -3.93
CA LYS A 36 -12.27 -4.53 -5.15
C LYS A 36 -13.26 -3.35 -5.06
N PRO A 37 -14.09 -3.21 -4.00
CA PRO A 37 -15.05 -2.11 -3.94
C PRO A 37 -14.38 -0.73 -3.92
N LEU A 38 -13.22 -0.60 -3.28
CA LEU A 38 -12.47 0.66 -3.20
C LEU A 38 -11.73 0.96 -4.51
N LEU A 39 -11.25 -0.09 -5.20
CA LEU A 39 -10.61 0.04 -6.50
C LEU A 39 -11.62 0.45 -7.58
N GLU A 40 -12.81 -0.15 -7.58
CA GLU A 40 -13.90 0.19 -8.51
C GLU A 40 -14.46 1.59 -8.25
N ALA A 41 -14.47 2.03 -6.99
CA ALA A 41 -14.85 3.40 -6.62
C ALA A 41 -13.75 4.45 -6.90
N ASP A 42 -12.61 4.04 -7.46
CA ASP A 42 -11.43 4.90 -7.68
C ASP A 42 -11.02 5.69 -6.43
N ALA A 43 -11.07 5.02 -5.28
CA ALA A 43 -10.83 5.63 -3.98
C ALA A 43 -9.36 6.05 -3.81
N ASP A 44 -9.13 7.09 -3.02
CA ASP A 44 -7.78 7.48 -2.60
C ASP A 44 -7.21 6.48 -1.58
N ALA A 45 -5.90 6.25 -1.62
CA ALA A 45 -5.25 5.36 -0.65
C ALA A 45 -5.41 5.83 0.81
N SER A 46 -5.72 7.12 1.04
CA SER A 46 -6.03 7.68 2.36
C SER A 46 -7.37 7.20 2.93
N SER A 47 -8.27 6.64 2.10
CA SER A 47 -9.56 6.11 2.54
C SER A 47 -9.44 4.78 3.29
N LEU A 48 -8.28 4.12 3.22
CA LEU A 48 -7.99 2.92 4.00
C LEU A 48 -7.92 3.26 5.49
N SER A 49 -8.97 2.87 6.19
CA SER A 49 -9.12 2.92 7.64
C SER A 49 -9.17 1.52 8.23
N VAL A 50 -9.02 1.42 9.56
CA VAL A 50 -9.21 0.17 10.31
C VAL A 50 -10.55 -0.47 9.96
N PHE A 51 -11.63 0.33 9.89
CA PHE A 51 -12.96 -0.15 9.53
C PHE A 51 -13.01 -0.79 8.15
N THR A 52 -12.47 -0.12 7.13
CA THR A 52 -12.43 -0.67 5.75
C THR A 52 -11.59 -1.94 5.64
N VAL A 53 -10.48 -2.02 6.40
CA VAL A 53 -9.62 -3.22 6.45
C VAL A 53 -10.37 -4.38 7.11
N SER A 54 -11.05 -4.14 8.23
CA SER A 54 -11.88 -5.14 8.89
C SER A 54 -13.01 -5.64 7.98
N GLN A 55 -13.67 -4.75 7.25
CA GLN A 55 -14.69 -5.15 6.27
C GLN A 55 -14.12 -5.98 5.12
N ALA A 56 -12.93 -5.61 4.61
CA ALA A 56 -12.28 -6.36 3.53
C ALA A 56 -11.99 -7.81 3.95
N LEU A 57 -11.66 -8.03 5.22
CA LEU A 57 -11.39 -9.34 5.82
C LEU A 57 -12.63 -10.08 6.32
N ALA A 58 -13.80 -9.43 6.41
CA ALA A 58 -15.06 -10.04 6.80
C ALA A 58 -15.66 -10.91 5.67
N LYS A 59 -14.87 -11.88 5.19
CA LYS A 59 -15.22 -12.84 4.14
C LYS A 59 -15.43 -14.21 4.76
N ASP A 60 -16.44 -14.92 4.29
CA ASP A 60 -16.67 -16.31 4.68
C ASP A 60 -15.67 -17.24 3.96
N LEU A 61 -14.50 -17.43 4.57
CA LEU A 61 -13.39 -18.20 4.05
C LEU A 61 -12.81 -19.10 5.15
N LYS A 62 -12.14 -20.18 4.74
CA LYS A 62 -11.41 -21.04 5.68
C LYS A 62 -10.36 -20.21 6.45
N PRO A 63 -10.16 -20.45 7.76
CA PRO A 63 -9.23 -19.67 8.59
C PRO A 63 -7.83 -19.54 8.00
N ASN A 64 -7.29 -20.62 7.43
CA ASN A 64 -5.97 -20.60 6.79
C ASN A 64 -5.91 -19.67 5.56
N THR A 65 -6.99 -19.59 4.78
CA THR A 65 -7.08 -18.67 3.64
C THR A 65 -7.13 -17.23 4.13
N LEU A 66 -7.95 -16.96 5.16
CA LEU A 66 -8.09 -15.65 5.77
C LEU A 66 -6.75 -15.15 6.34
N PHE A 67 -6.00 -16.01 7.01
CA PHE A 67 -4.66 -15.68 7.52
C PHE A 67 -3.68 -15.29 6.40
N ASN A 68 -3.68 -16.03 5.28
CA ASN A 68 -2.85 -15.68 4.12
C ASN A 68 -3.27 -14.36 3.46
N TYR A 69 -4.57 -14.07 3.44
CA TYR A 69 -5.13 -12.82 2.93
C TYR A 69 -4.77 -11.63 3.81
N GLU A 70 -4.92 -11.78 5.12
CA GLU A 70 -4.51 -10.80 6.13
C GLU A 70 -3.03 -10.46 5.98
N ARG A 71 -2.16 -11.46 5.78
CA ARG A 71 -0.72 -11.23 5.59
C ARG A 71 -0.42 -10.30 4.41
N SER A 72 -1.09 -10.50 3.28
CA SER A 72 -0.93 -9.65 2.10
C SER A 72 -1.43 -8.22 2.36
N LEU A 73 -2.61 -8.10 2.98
CA LEU A 73 -3.21 -6.80 3.29
C LEU A 73 -2.37 -6.02 4.30
N ARG A 74 -1.85 -6.69 5.33
CA ARG A 74 -0.94 -6.12 6.32
C ARG A 74 0.35 -5.62 5.67
N ALA A 75 0.96 -6.40 4.78
CA ALA A 75 2.17 -5.98 4.07
C ALA A 75 1.94 -4.69 3.28
N PHE A 76 0.81 -4.60 2.58
CA PHE A 76 0.42 -3.40 1.83
C PHE A 76 0.16 -2.20 2.74
N CYS A 77 -0.62 -2.35 3.81
CA CYS A 77 -0.91 -1.27 4.76
C CYS A 77 0.36 -0.76 5.47
N SER A 78 1.26 -1.66 5.88
CA SER A 78 2.55 -1.28 6.48
C SER A 78 3.42 -0.50 5.50
N TRP A 79 3.48 -0.94 4.24
CA TRP A 79 4.18 -0.21 3.19
C TRP A 79 3.58 1.19 3.00
N LEU A 80 2.25 1.30 2.95
CA LEU A 80 1.55 2.57 2.77
C LEU A 80 1.82 3.55 3.92
N VAL A 81 1.84 3.08 5.16
CA VAL A 81 2.19 3.91 6.34
C VAL A 81 3.65 4.38 6.24
N GLY A 82 4.57 3.50 5.87
CA GLY A 82 5.97 3.87 5.63
C GLY A 82 6.12 4.93 4.54
N TRP A 83 5.36 4.77 3.44
CA TRP A 83 5.34 5.71 2.31
C TRP A 83 4.79 7.09 2.71
N ARG A 84 3.72 7.14 3.51
CA ARG A 84 3.15 8.39 4.04
C ARG A 84 4.13 9.16 4.94
N ASN A 85 5.03 8.44 5.59
CA ASN A 85 6.06 9.01 6.46
C ASN A 85 7.36 9.34 5.71
N CYS A 86 7.43 9.12 4.38
CA CYS A 86 8.61 9.45 3.59
C CYS A 86 8.73 10.98 3.40
N PRO A 87 9.85 11.60 3.81
CA PRO A 87 10.01 13.05 3.77
C PRO A 87 9.95 13.64 2.34
N ALA A 88 10.33 12.86 1.32
CA ALA A 88 10.28 13.29 -0.09
C ALA A 88 8.85 13.57 -0.61
N ILE A 89 7.82 13.05 0.05
CA ILE A 89 6.42 13.21 -0.37
C ILE A 89 5.73 14.35 0.38
N ARG A 90 6.14 14.59 1.63
CA ARG A 90 5.59 15.65 2.48
C ARG A 90 5.85 17.06 1.93
N SER A 91 6.89 17.23 1.12
CA SER A 91 7.28 18.51 0.52
C SER A 91 6.33 19.06 -0.55
N LYS A 92 5.27 18.34 -0.95
CA LYS A 92 4.27 18.86 -1.90
C LYS A 92 3.08 19.59 -1.27
N GLU A 93 2.80 19.40 0.02
CA GLU A 93 1.70 20.11 0.71
C GLU A 93 2.15 21.37 1.47
N GLU A 94 3.44 21.55 1.70
CA GLU A 94 4.01 22.79 2.24
C GLU A 94 4.75 23.56 1.13
N SER A 95 4.02 24.04 0.13
CA SER A 95 4.47 25.20 -0.66
C SER A 95 4.33 26.45 0.22
N GLY A 96 5.24 26.53 1.18
CA GLY A 96 5.29 27.51 2.23
C GLY A 96 6.65 27.45 2.92
N SER A 97 7.70 27.76 2.14
CA SER A 97 9.02 28.17 2.63
C SER A 97 10.04 27.08 2.99
N SER A 98 11.09 27.09 2.16
CA SER A 98 12.51 27.04 2.54
C SER A 98 13.11 25.77 3.15
N ARG A 99 13.97 25.18 2.30
CA ARG A 99 15.28 24.57 2.59
C ARG A 99 15.28 23.29 3.44
N CYS A 100 15.80 22.23 2.83
CA CYS A 100 17.04 21.58 3.28
C CYS A 100 17.45 20.48 2.30
N PHE A 101 18.43 20.78 1.43
CA PHE A 101 19.32 19.77 0.86
C PHE A 101 20.73 20.37 0.89
N SER A 102 21.46 20.05 1.95
CA SER A 102 22.92 20.13 1.97
C SER A 102 23.43 18.81 2.52
N LEU A 103 23.60 17.84 1.63
CA LEU A 103 24.51 16.72 1.82
C LEU A 103 25.74 17.05 0.97
N SER A 104 26.69 17.77 1.55
CA SER A 104 28.07 17.75 1.04
C SER A 104 28.76 16.55 1.63
N ALA A 105 29.09 15.61 0.75
CA ALA A 105 30.10 14.60 0.95
C ALA A 105 31.48 15.26 0.99
N ALA A 106 32.30 14.86 1.97
CA ALA A 106 33.76 14.67 1.89
C ALA A 106 34.26 14.27 3.28
#